data_AF-A0A3L6ZMW6-F1
#
_entry.id   AF-A0A3L6ZMW6-F1
#
_cell.length_a   1.000
_cell.length_b   1.000
_cell.length_c   1.000
_cell.angle_alpha   90.00
_cell.angle_beta   90.00
_cell.angle_gamma   90.00
#
_symmetry.space_group_name_H-M   'P 1'
#
loop_
_entity.id
_entity.type
_entity.pdbx_description
1 polymer ?
#
loop_
_entity_poly.entity_id
_entity_poly.type
_entity_poly.pdbx_seq_one_letter_code
_entity_poly.pdbx_strand_id
1 'polypeptide(L)'
;MSITAFERGRSLVFTIGDQAEPDHVTITVPPLPVRDGALLLAEYVGVVFGEADSIEELGRNAESMARRAVGPTAWEALQELRAEESNTVINAAVMWNVQGGGMQLVRDIIAGDPRVTVPKAREALLNEHGLSQASAALGTLLSGALESLTPSQDGTPDTTIPTGTSTPSEG
;
A
#
# COMPACT_ATOMS: atom_id res chain seq x y z
N MET A 1 7.41 -1.56 -16.86
CA MET A 1 8.29 -2.59 -16.29
C MET A 1 7.42 -3.77 -15.91
N SER A 2 7.78 -5.00 -16.26
CA SER A 2 6.95 -6.20 -16.03
C SER A 2 7.32 -6.88 -14.73
N ILE A 3 6.35 -7.07 -13.85
CA ILE A 3 6.43 -8.04 -12.76
C ILE A 3 5.45 -9.16 -13.12
N THR A 4 5.86 -10.40 -12.95
CA THR A 4 4.98 -11.57 -13.09
C THR A 4 5.12 -12.44 -11.85
N ALA A 5 4.06 -13.18 -11.52
CA ALA A 5 4.13 -14.16 -10.45
C ALA A 5 3.39 -15.45 -10.79
N PHE A 6 3.91 -16.55 -10.27
CA PHE A 6 3.37 -17.88 -10.45
C PHE A 6 3.75 -18.79 -9.26
N GLU A 7 3.01 -19.87 -9.08
CA GLU A 7 3.36 -20.89 -8.10
C GLU A 7 4.35 -21.89 -8.72
N ARG A 8 5.42 -22.18 -8.00
CA ARG A 8 6.35 -23.27 -8.32
C ARG A 8 6.47 -24.19 -7.12
N GLY A 9 5.89 -25.38 -7.23
CA GLY A 9 5.75 -26.29 -6.10
C GLY A 9 4.82 -25.67 -5.05
N ARG A 10 5.33 -25.45 -3.83
CA ARG A 10 4.58 -24.80 -2.75
C ARG A 10 4.94 -23.33 -2.54
N SER A 11 5.78 -22.74 -3.40
CA SER A 11 6.30 -21.39 -3.23
C SER A 11 5.72 -20.45 -4.28
N LEU A 12 5.58 -19.18 -3.88
CA LEU A 12 5.28 -18.09 -4.79
C LEU A 12 6.59 -17.57 -5.39
N VAL A 13 6.64 -17.45 -6.71
CA VAL A 13 7.81 -16.96 -7.44
C VAL A 13 7.43 -15.70 -8.20
N PHE A 14 8.21 -14.65 -8.00
CA PHE A 14 8.14 -13.41 -8.77
C PHE A 14 9.29 -13.36 -9.76
N THR A 15 9.00 -12.89 -10.98
CA THR A 15 10.00 -12.46 -11.95
C THR A 15 9.80 -10.99 -12.24
N ILE A 16 10.86 -10.21 -12.10
CA ILE A 16 10.90 -8.77 -12.35
C ILE A 16 11.82 -8.53 -13.54
N GLY A 17 11.34 -7.78 -14.54
CA GLY A 17 12.00 -7.66 -15.84
C GLY A 17 11.58 -8.75 -16.82
N ASP A 18 12.26 -8.84 -17.95
CA ASP A 18 12.05 -9.89 -18.96
C ASP A 18 13.00 -11.06 -18.69
N GLN A 19 12.49 -12.30 -18.61
CA GLN A 19 13.34 -13.48 -18.39
C GLN A 19 14.38 -13.71 -19.48
N ALA A 20 14.18 -13.14 -20.68
CA ALA A 20 15.16 -13.19 -21.75
C ALA A 20 16.37 -12.26 -21.51
N GLU A 21 16.24 -11.28 -20.61
CA GLU A 21 17.27 -10.30 -20.31
C GLU A 21 18.14 -10.74 -19.11
N PRO A 22 19.44 -10.44 -19.12
CA PRO A 22 20.38 -10.90 -18.10
C PRO A 22 20.20 -10.21 -16.73
N ASP A 23 19.47 -9.10 -16.67
CA ASP A 23 19.23 -8.30 -15.47
C ASP A 23 17.89 -8.62 -14.78
N HIS A 24 17.17 -9.65 -15.23
CA HIS A 24 15.95 -10.07 -14.56
C HIS A 24 16.23 -10.57 -13.14
N VAL A 25 15.30 -10.28 -12.24
CA VAL A 25 15.38 -10.69 -10.85
C VAL A 25 14.30 -11.73 -10.57
N THR A 26 14.68 -12.82 -9.91
CA THR A 26 13.72 -13.83 -9.42
C THR A 26 13.68 -13.83 -7.90
N ILE A 27 12.49 -13.63 -7.33
CA ILE A 27 12.26 -13.67 -5.88
C ILE A 27 11.36 -14.85 -5.56
N THR A 28 11.77 -15.69 -4.61
CA THR A 28 10.98 -16.84 -4.15
C THR A 28 10.50 -16.60 -2.73
N VAL A 29 9.19 -16.66 -2.52
CA VAL A 29 8.53 -16.52 -1.23
C VAL A 29 8.02 -17.90 -0.78
N PRO A 30 8.45 -18.40 0.40
CA PRO A 30 7.97 -19.67 0.92
C PRO A 30 6.56 -19.55 1.49
N PRO A 31 5.79 -20.66 1.52
CA PRO A 31 4.47 -20.67 2.14
C PRO A 31 4.60 -20.57 3.67
N LEU A 32 3.72 -19.78 4.28
CA LEU A 32 3.58 -19.77 5.73
C LEU A 32 2.76 -20.97 6.25
N PRO A 33 3.11 -21.55 7.41
CA PRO A 33 2.21 -22.42 8.15
C PRO A 33 0.89 -21.71 8.47
N VAL A 34 -0.21 -22.47 8.56
CA VAL A 34 -1.56 -21.92 8.82
C VAL A 34 -1.59 -20.98 10.03
N ARG A 35 -0.92 -21.35 11.13
CA ARG A 35 -0.82 -20.52 12.34
C ARG A 35 -0.17 -19.16 12.06
N ASP A 36 0.88 -19.13 11.25
CA ASP A 36 1.61 -17.91 10.95
C ASP A 36 0.85 -17.05 9.93
N GLY A 37 0.11 -17.67 9.01
CA GLY A 37 -0.83 -16.96 8.12
C GLY A 37 -1.99 -16.30 8.87
N ALA A 38 -2.47 -16.91 9.96
CA ALA A 38 -3.48 -16.32 10.84
C ALA A 38 -2.93 -15.09 11.59
N LEU A 39 -1.70 -15.19 12.09
CA LEU A 39 -1.01 -14.06 12.74
C LEU A 39 -0.76 -12.93 11.74
N LEU A 40 -0.36 -13.27 10.52
CA LEU A 40 -0.16 -12.29 9.45
C LEU A 40 -1.47 -11.56 9.11
N LEU A 41 -2.63 -12.24 9.15
CA LEU A 41 -3.93 -11.59 8.98
C LEU A 41 -4.22 -10.57 10.09
N ALA A 42 -3.96 -10.92 11.35
CA ALA A 42 -4.15 -10.02 12.48
C ALA A 42 -3.23 -8.79 12.40
N GLU A 43 -1.94 -9.01 12.09
CA GLU A 43 -0.96 -7.93 11.87
C GLU A 43 -1.40 -7.02 10.72
N TYR A 44 -1.88 -7.61 9.63
CA TYR A 44 -2.40 -6.86 8.48
C TYR A 44 -3.60 -6.00 8.83
N VAL A 45 -4.58 -6.55 9.55
CA VAL A 45 -5.75 -5.80 10.03
C VAL A 45 -5.30 -4.63 10.91
N GLY A 46 -4.43 -4.87 11.89
CA GLY A 46 -3.91 -3.81 12.76
C GLY A 46 -3.22 -2.69 11.98
N VAL A 47 -2.38 -3.03 10.99
CA VAL A 47 -1.73 -2.03 10.12
C VAL A 47 -2.74 -1.26 9.27
N VAL A 48 -3.77 -1.93 8.72
CA VAL A 48 -4.79 -1.28 7.89
C VAL A 48 -5.65 -0.31 8.69
N PHE A 49 -6.03 -0.68 9.91
CA PHE A 49 -6.85 0.17 10.77
C PHE A 49 -6.04 1.20 11.56
N GLY A 50 -4.71 1.22 11.41
CA GLY A 50 -3.84 2.16 12.13
C GLY A 50 -3.84 1.89 13.63
N GLU A 51 -3.98 0.64 14.04
CA GLU A 51 -3.95 0.21 15.44
C GLU A 51 -2.48 0.21 15.93
N ALA A 52 -2.02 1.40 16.30
CA ALA A 52 -0.70 1.64 16.90
C ALA A 52 -0.71 2.95 17.70
N ASP A 53 0.15 3.07 18.71
CA ASP A 53 0.22 4.27 19.55
C ASP A 53 0.96 5.44 18.84
N SER A 54 1.65 5.16 17.72
CA SER A 54 2.42 6.14 16.94
C SER A 54 2.63 5.72 15.48
N ILE A 55 2.98 6.68 14.62
CA ILE A 55 3.34 6.42 13.21
C ILE A 55 4.61 5.56 13.12
N GLU A 56 5.57 5.80 14.02
CA GLU A 56 6.81 5.02 14.08
C GLU A 56 6.53 3.56 14.44
N GLU A 57 5.60 3.31 15.35
CA GLU A 57 5.15 1.96 15.67
C GLU A 57 4.39 1.31 14.51
N LEU A 58 3.50 2.05 13.85
CA LEU A 58 2.81 1.57 12.66
C LEU A 58 3.79 1.16 11.55
N GLY A 59 4.86 1.95 11.35
CA GLY A 59 5.95 1.64 10.42
C GLY A 59 6.70 0.35 10.81
N ARG A 60 7.03 0.16 12.09
CA ARG A 60 7.65 -1.07 12.58
C ARG A 60 6.74 -2.29 12.42
N ASN A 61 5.44 -2.13 12.67
CA ASN A 61 4.45 -3.19 12.48
C ASN A 61 4.31 -3.58 11.01
N ALA A 62 4.28 -2.59 10.11
CA ALA A 62 4.25 -2.82 8.66
C ALA A 62 5.52 -3.53 8.16
N GLU A 63 6.71 -3.14 8.65
CA GLU A 63 7.96 -3.80 8.30
C GLU A 63 8.03 -5.25 8.83
N SER A 64 7.62 -5.46 10.08
CA SER A 64 7.55 -6.79 10.70
C SER A 64 6.64 -7.73 9.90
N MET A 65 5.45 -7.24 9.56
CA MET A 65 4.48 -7.96 8.71
C MET A 65 5.07 -8.28 7.33
N ALA A 66 5.71 -7.31 6.68
CA ALA A 66 6.34 -7.50 5.38
C ALA A 66 7.44 -8.58 5.42
N ARG A 67 8.37 -8.47 6.38
CA ARG A 67 9.45 -9.46 6.60
C ARG A 67 8.91 -10.86 6.84
N ARG A 68 7.84 -11.00 7.63
CA ARG A 68 7.17 -12.28 7.87
C ARG A 68 6.58 -12.85 6.59
N ALA A 69 5.90 -12.01 5.80
CA ALA A 69 5.22 -12.44 4.58
C ALA A 69 6.18 -12.91 3.48
N VAL A 70 7.34 -12.27 3.33
CA VAL A 70 8.30 -12.61 2.26
C VAL A 70 9.35 -13.64 2.72
N GLY A 71 9.67 -13.66 4.00
CA GLY A 71 10.78 -14.45 4.55
C GLY A 71 12.15 -13.79 4.39
N PRO A 72 13.17 -14.24 5.14
CA PRO A 72 14.46 -13.55 5.27
C PRO A 72 15.23 -13.45 3.94
N THR A 73 15.27 -14.52 3.16
CA THR A 73 16.00 -14.53 1.87
C THR A 73 15.38 -13.60 0.84
N ALA A 74 14.05 -13.60 0.72
CA ALA A 74 13.37 -12.68 -0.17
C ALA A 74 13.50 -11.23 0.31
N TRP A 75 13.47 -11.00 1.62
CA TRP A 75 13.62 -9.66 2.21
C TRP A 75 14.93 -8.98 1.81
N GLU A 76 16.04 -9.72 1.84
CA GLU A 76 17.34 -9.20 1.40
C GLU A 76 17.32 -8.80 -0.08
N ALA A 77 16.77 -9.66 -0.94
CA ALA A 77 16.67 -9.37 -2.37
C ALA A 77 15.79 -8.14 -2.67
N LEU A 78 14.78 -7.88 -1.86
CA LEU A 78 13.88 -6.72 -2.02
C LEU A 78 14.54 -5.38 -1.69
N GLN A 79 15.64 -5.37 -0.92
CA GLN A 79 16.35 -4.11 -0.59
C GLN A 79 17.11 -3.54 -1.79
N GLU A 80 17.43 -4.39 -2.78
CA GLU A 80 18.17 -4.01 -3.99
C GLU A 80 17.25 -3.51 -5.12
N LEU A 81 15.94 -3.70 -4.97
CA LEU A 81 14.94 -3.28 -5.95
C LEU A 81 14.55 -1.82 -5.80
N ARG A 82 13.87 -1.28 -6.83
CA ARG A 82 13.21 0.01 -6.70
C ARG A 82 12.05 -0.10 -5.70
N ALA A 83 11.79 0.98 -4.96
CA ALA A 83 10.74 1.01 -3.94
C ALA A 83 9.37 0.54 -4.44
N GLU A 84 8.99 0.88 -5.68
CA GLU A 84 7.73 0.45 -6.29
C GLU A 84 7.66 -1.07 -6.52
N GLU A 85 8.76 -1.68 -6.98
CA GLU A 85 8.86 -3.12 -7.19
C GLU A 85 8.83 -3.86 -5.84
N SER A 86 9.61 -3.38 -4.87
CA SER A 86 9.64 -3.95 -3.52
C SER A 86 8.26 -3.92 -2.89
N ASN A 87 7.57 -2.77 -2.98
CA ASN A 87 6.21 -2.63 -2.45
C ASN A 87 5.22 -3.56 -3.14
N THR A 88 5.32 -3.74 -4.46
CA THR A 88 4.43 -4.64 -5.20
C THR A 88 4.64 -6.09 -4.76
N VAL A 89 5.89 -6.54 -4.67
CA VAL A 89 6.21 -7.91 -4.23
C VAL A 89 5.80 -8.15 -2.78
N ILE A 90 6.06 -7.19 -1.88
CA ILE A 90 5.66 -7.28 -0.46
C ILE A 90 4.14 -7.43 -0.33
N ASN A 91 3.37 -6.55 -0.97
CA ASN A 91 1.91 -6.61 -0.87
C ASN A 91 1.34 -7.90 -1.47
N ALA A 92 1.88 -8.36 -2.60
CA ALA A 92 1.49 -9.62 -3.20
C ALA A 92 1.83 -10.83 -2.32
N ALA A 93 3.01 -10.82 -1.68
CA ALA A 93 3.41 -11.87 -0.74
C ALA A 93 2.51 -11.90 0.50
N VAL A 94 2.15 -10.74 1.06
CA VAL A 94 1.18 -10.65 2.17
C VAL A 94 -0.16 -11.27 1.77
N MET A 95 -0.70 -10.89 0.61
CA MET A 95 -1.98 -11.41 0.13
C MET A 95 -1.97 -12.90 -0.21
N TRP A 96 -0.80 -13.46 -0.54
CA TRP A 96 -0.68 -14.88 -0.78
C TRP A 96 -0.56 -15.68 0.52
N ASN A 97 0.20 -15.18 1.50
CA ASN A 97 0.51 -15.90 2.72
C ASN A 97 -0.49 -15.68 3.87
N VAL A 98 -1.37 -14.69 3.77
CA VAL A 98 -2.44 -14.47 4.76
C VAL A 98 -3.45 -15.63 4.75
N GLN A 99 -4.03 -15.97 5.90
CA GLN A 99 -5.08 -17.00 5.94
C GLN A 99 -6.32 -16.56 5.14
N GLY A 100 -6.71 -17.36 4.15
CA GLY A 100 -7.77 -17.02 3.16
C GLY A 100 -7.23 -16.35 1.90
N GLY A 101 -5.94 -16.03 1.85
CA GLY A 101 -5.26 -15.50 0.68
C GLY A 101 -5.08 -16.51 -0.47
N GLY A 102 -4.55 -16.04 -1.59
CA GLY A 102 -4.27 -16.92 -2.73
C GLY A 102 -3.82 -16.21 -4.01
N MET A 103 -3.50 -17.01 -5.03
CA MET A 103 -2.96 -16.50 -6.30
C MET A 103 -3.87 -15.54 -7.06
N GLN A 104 -5.18 -15.55 -6.81
CA GLN A 104 -6.07 -14.58 -7.42
C GLN A 104 -5.75 -13.15 -6.95
N LEU A 105 -5.59 -12.94 -5.64
CA LEU A 105 -5.23 -11.63 -5.08
C LEU A 105 -3.83 -11.17 -5.53
N VAL A 106 -2.90 -12.12 -5.69
CA VAL A 106 -1.56 -11.86 -6.25
C VAL A 106 -1.66 -11.30 -7.66
N ARG A 107 -2.46 -11.93 -8.52
CA ARG A 107 -2.66 -11.48 -9.90
C ARG A 107 -3.32 -10.11 -9.94
N ASP A 108 -4.30 -9.87 -9.08
CA ASP A 108 -5.00 -8.60 -9.00
C ASP A 108 -4.04 -7.45 -8.61
N ILE A 109 -3.10 -7.69 -7.69
CA ILE A 109 -2.05 -6.71 -7.32
C ILE A 109 -1.08 -6.47 -8.49
N ILE A 110 -0.60 -7.53 -9.14
CA ILE A 110 0.42 -7.44 -10.20
C ILE A 110 -0.13 -6.83 -11.48
N ALA A 111 -1.38 -7.10 -11.83
CA ALA A 111 -2.02 -6.58 -13.03
C ALA A 111 -2.15 -5.05 -13.01
N GLY A 112 -1.98 -4.41 -11.84
CA GLY A 112 -1.97 -2.96 -11.72
C GLY A 112 -3.24 -2.31 -12.27
N ASP A 113 -4.41 -2.97 -12.13
CA ASP A 113 -5.67 -2.37 -12.59
C ASP A 113 -5.87 -1.06 -11.81
N PRO A 114 -5.99 0.11 -12.46
CA PRO A 114 -6.27 1.38 -11.78
C PRO A 114 -7.62 1.37 -11.06
N ARG A 115 -8.47 0.36 -11.28
CA ARG A 115 -9.68 0.08 -10.51
C ARG A 115 -9.45 -0.84 -9.32
N VAL A 116 -8.33 -1.56 -9.21
CA VAL A 116 -7.96 -2.43 -8.08
C VAL A 116 -6.62 -1.96 -7.55
N THR A 117 -6.62 -0.77 -6.95
CA THR A 117 -5.53 -0.34 -6.07
C THR A 117 -5.46 -1.31 -4.88
N VAL A 118 -4.30 -1.42 -4.21
CA VAL A 118 -4.12 -2.13 -2.92
C VAL A 118 -5.39 -2.10 -2.03
N PRO A 119 -6.10 -0.96 -1.86
CA PRO A 119 -7.45 -0.85 -1.29
C PRO A 119 -8.47 -1.96 -1.60
N LYS A 120 -8.63 -2.40 -2.85
CA LYS A 120 -9.66 -3.39 -3.20
C LYS A 120 -9.28 -4.83 -2.88
N ALA A 121 -7.98 -5.17 -2.98
CA ALA A 121 -7.48 -6.42 -2.44
C ALA A 121 -7.63 -6.44 -0.90
N ARG A 122 -7.46 -5.27 -0.25
CA ARG A 122 -7.77 -5.11 1.18
C ARG A 122 -9.25 -5.35 1.48
N GLU A 123 -10.15 -4.72 0.73
CA GLU A 123 -11.60 -4.88 0.91
C GLU A 123 -12.05 -6.33 0.66
N ALA A 124 -11.52 -7.01 -0.36
CA ALA A 124 -11.86 -8.41 -0.64
C ALA A 124 -11.48 -9.32 0.55
N LEU A 125 -10.27 -9.16 1.08
CA LEU A 125 -9.81 -9.91 2.24
C LEU A 125 -10.63 -9.58 3.51
N LEU A 126 -10.92 -8.30 3.76
CA LEU A 126 -11.74 -7.88 4.92
C LEU A 126 -13.19 -8.37 4.80
N ASN A 127 -13.75 -8.40 3.59
CA ASN A 127 -15.08 -8.94 3.33
C ASN A 127 -15.14 -10.45 3.58
N GLU A 128 -14.13 -11.21 3.18
CA GLU A 128 -14.05 -12.66 3.40
C GLU A 128 -14.02 -13.01 4.90
N HIS A 129 -13.43 -12.15 5.73
CA HIS A 129 -13.38 -12.32 7.19
C HIS A 129 -14.48 -11.58 7.95
N GLY A 130 -15.51 -11.06 7.26
CA GLY A 130 -16.67 -10.42 7.89
C GLY A 130 -16.40 -9.03 8.49
N LEU A 131 -15.28 -8.39 8.12
CA LEU A 131 -14.86 -7.06 8.60
C LEU A 131 -15.27 -5.92 7.65
N SER A 132 -16.17 -6.20 6.71
CA SER A 132 -16.66 -5.27 5.68
C SER A 132 -17.19 -3.95 6.24
N GLN A 133 -17.97 -4.01 7.32
CA GLN A 133 -18.56 -2.84 7.96
C GLN A 133 -17.50 -1.95 8.64
N ALA A 134 -16.51 -2.56 9.28
CA ALA A 134 -15.41 -1.83 9.91
C ALA A 134 -14.55 -1.12 8.85
N SER A 135 -14.25 -1.79 7.74
CA SER A 135 -13.53 -1.21 6.60
C SER A 135 -14.28 -0.01 6.00
N ALA A 136 -15.59 -0.15 5.77
CA ALA A 136 -16.42 0.93 5.21
C ALA A 136 -16.50 2.15 6.15
N ALA A 137 -16.57 1.91 7.46
CA ALA A 137 -16.56 2.97 8.47
C ALA A 137 -15.22 3.73 8.49
N LEU A 138 -14.08 3.00 8.44
CA LEU A 138 -12.76 3.62 8.35
C LEU A 138 -12.61 4.44 7.05
N GLY A 139 -13.05 3.90 5.92
CA GLY A 139 -13.03 4.61 4.64
C GLY A 139 -13.79 5.93 4.69
N THR A 140 -14.98 5.92 5.30
CA THR A 140 -15.82 7.13 5.45
C THR A 140 -15.17 8.17 6.37
N LEU A 141 -14.57 7.74 7.49
CA LEU A 141 -13.84 8.62 8.40
C LEU A 141 -12.62 9.27 7.72
N LEU A 142 -11.84 8.48 6.97
CA LEU A 142 -10.67 8.98 6.24
C LEU A 142 -11.05 9.94 5.10
N SER A 143 -12.13 9.64 4.36
CA SER A 143 -12.64 10.55 3.33
C SER A 143 -13.13 11.88 3.93
N GLY A 144 -13.86 11.84 5.05
CA GLY A 144 -14.28 13.05 5.76
C GLY A 144 -13.10 13.85 6.33
N ALA A 145 -12.06 13.17 6.82
CA ALA A 145 -10.82 13.82 7.26
C ALA A 145 -10.07 14.48 6.09
N LEU A 146 -10.01 13.83 4.93
CA LEU A 146 -9.40 14.40 3.71
C LEU A 146 -10.19 15.61 3.17
N GLU A 147 -11.52 15.59 3.23
CA GLU A 147 -12.37 16.75 2.91
C GLU A 147 -12.16 17.91 3.88
N SER A 148 -11.85 17.64 5.16
CA SER A 148 -11.50 18.67 6.14
C SER A 148 -10.11 19.26 5.96
N LEU A 149 -9.23 18.59 5.21
CA LEU A 149 -7.87 19.03 4.90
C LEU A 149 -7.78 19.80 3.58
N THR A 150 -8.88 19.93 2.85
CA THR A 150 -8.94 20.87 1.72
C THR A 150 -8.68 22.27 2.28
N PRO A 151 -7.63 23.00 1.84
CA PRO A 151 -7.42 24.36 2.30
C PRO A 151 -8.67 25.16 1.95
N SER A 152 -9.24 25.86 2.94
CA SER A 152 -10.28 26.84 2.66
C SER A 152 -9.79 27.74 1.53
N GLN A 153 -10.40 27.63 0.35
CA GLN A 153 -10.29 28.64 -0.70
C GLN A 153 -11.05 29.87 -0.19
N ASP A 154 -10.47 30.58 0.77
CA ASP A 154 -10.82 31.95 1.12
C ASP A 154 -9.78 32.44 2.13
N GLY A 155 -8.77 33.11 1.60
CA GLY A 155 -7.67 33.65 2.37
C GLY A 155 -6.71 34.44 1.49
N THR A 156 -7.23 35.26 0.57
CA THR A 156 -6.45 36.37 0.02
C THR A 156 -6.17 37.31 1.20
N PRO A 157 -4.92 37.54 1.63
CA PRO A 157 -4.65 38.72 2.43
C PRO A 157 -4.79 39.90 1.48
N ASP A 158 -5.78 40.77 1.75
CA ASP A 158 -5.88 42.09 1.16
C ASP A 158 -4.54 42.82 1.34
N THR A 159 -3.66 42.70 0.34
CA THR A 159 -2.50 43.57 0.21
C THR A 159 -3.01 44.80 -0.52
N THR A 160 -3.52 45.77 0.24
CA THR A 160 -3.81 47.10 -0.27
C THR A 160 -2.48 47.77 -0.63
N ILE A 161 -2.12 47.73 -1.91
CA ILE A 161 -1.02 48.53 -2.46
C ILE A 161 -1.51 49.99 -2.47
N PRO A 162 -0.81 50.95 -1.84
CA PRO A 162 -1.18 52.35 -1.97
C PRO A 162 -0.76 52.83 -3.36
N THR A 163 -1.73 52.92 -4.28
CA THR A 163 -1.54 53.56 -5.58
C THR A 163 -1.52 55.07 -5.38
N GLY A 164 -0.33 55.62 -5.21
CA GLY A 164 -0.09 57.03 -5.49
C GLY A 164 -0.06 57.24 -7.01
N THR A 165 -0.90 58.13 -7.53
CA THR A 165 -0.55 59.00 -8.67
C THR A 165 -1.47 60.22 -8.67
N SER A 166 -0.84 61.38 -8.62
CA SER A 166 -1.38 62.75 -8.63
C SER A 166 -2.08 63.14 -9.93
N THR A 167 -2.99 64.11 -9.86
CA THR A 167 -3.13 65.34 -10.72
C THR A 167 -4.53 65.98 -10.53
N PRO A 168 -4.82 67.22 -10.98
CA PRO A 168 -4.15 68.50 -10.75
C PRO A 168 -5.13 69.60 -10.20
N SER A 169 -4.58 70.81 -10.02
CA SER A 169 -5.15 72.10 -9.56
C SER A 169 -6.52 72.55 -10.11
N GLU A 170 -7.35 73.23 -9.29
CA GLU A 170 -7.90 74.60 -9.46
C GLU A 170 -9.03 74.92 -8.45
N GLY A 171 -9.00 76.11 -7.85
CA GLY A 171 -10.06 76.67 -6.99
C GLY A 171 -9.55 77.49 -5.81
#